data_AF-A0A1H4CVL3-F1
#
_entry.id   AF-A0A1H4CVL3-F1
#
_cell.length_a   1.000
_cell.length_b   1.000
_cell.length_c   1.000
_cell.angle_alpha   90.00
_cell.angle_beta   90.00
_cell.angle_gamma   90.00
#
_symmetry.space_group_name_H-M   'P 1'
#
loop_
_entity.id
_entity.type
_entity.pdbx_description
1 polymer ?
#
loop_
_entity_poly.entity_id
_entity_poly.type
_entity_poly.pdbx_seq_one_letter_code
_entity_poly.pdbx_strand_id
1 'polypeptide(L)' 'MTSCTYLTTDELSDRIKYDARTIRDRLKDSVLLEGRHYIRPFGGRKTLYIWEHIETDMTQYSAVCAEGIPLANGGVIHG' A
#
# COMPACT_ATOMS: atom_id res chain seq x y z
N MET A 1 11.59 2.58 18.36
CA MET A 1 10.56 1.56 18.70
C MET A 1 9.62 1.49 17.52
N THR A 2 9.63 0.40 16.76
CA THR A 2 8.72 0.22 15.62
C THR A 2 7.35 -0.18 16.14
N SER A 3 6.47 0.81 16.32
CA SER A 3 5.09 0.61 16.76
C SER A 3 4.25 0.07 15.60
N CYS A 4 4.07 -1.25 15.53
CA CYS A 4 3.17 -1.86 14.54
C CYS A 4 1.72 -1.63 14.98
N THR A 5 1.10 -0.56 14.49
CA THR A 5 -0.32 -0.29 14.72
C THR A 5 -1.16 -1.24 13.88
N TYR A 6 -1.84 -2.17 14.55
CA TYR A 6 -2.76 -3.10 13.89
C TYR A 6 -4.14 -2.47 13.79
N LEU A 7 -4.64 -2.37 12.56
CA LEU A 7 -5.95 -1.80 12.25
C LEU A 7 -6.82 -2.86 11.58
N THR A 8 -8.10 -2.86 11.88
CA THR A 8 -9.08 -3.62 11.10
C THR A 8 -9.34 -2.93 9.75
N THR A 9 -10.07 -3.60 8.85
CA THR A 9 -10.46 -2.99 7.57
C THR A 9 -11.25 -1.70 7.78
N ASP A 10 -12.11 -1.68 8.80
CA ASP A 10 -12.99 -0.56 9.14
C ASP A 10 -12.21 0.65 9.67
N GLU A 11 -11.30 0.41 10.61
CA GLU A 11 -10.42 1.44 11.16
C GLU A 11 -9.45 1.99 10.11
N LEU A 12 -8.95 1.13 9.22
CA LEU A 12 -8.13 1.57 8.10
C LEU A 12 -8.95 2.45 7.17
N SER A 13 -10.18 2.05 6.80
CA SER A 13 -11.06 2.86 5.95
C SER A 13 -11.31 4.26 6.51
N ASP A 14 -11.56 4.40 7.81
CA ASP A 14 -11.77 5.73 8.39
C ASP A 14 -10.49 6.58 8.38
N ARG A 15 -9.32 5.95 8.55
CA ARG A 15 -8.04 6.65 8.61
C ARG A 15 -7.56 7.18 7.26
N ILE A 16 -7.63 6.36 6.21
CA ILE A 16 -7.27 6.78 4.84
C ILE A 16 -8.45 7.37 4.07
N LYS A 17 -9.63 7.43 4.68
CA LYS A 17 -10.89 7.91 4.09
C LYS A 17 -11.26 7.18 2.79
N TYR A 18 -10.93 5.90 2.70
CA TYR A 18 -11.32 5.01 1.61
C TYR A 18 -12.43 4.07 2.05
N ASP A 19 -13.27 3.63 1.13
CA ASP A 19 -14.27 2.61 1.43
C ASP A 19 -13.63 1.22 1.66
N ALA A 20 -14.12 0.48 2.66
CA ALA A 20 -13.63 -0.86 3.01
C ALA A 20 -13.64 -1.84 1.83
N ARG A 21 -14.59 -1.70 0.90
CA ARG A 21 -14.65 -2.48 -0.34
C ARG A 21 -13.48 -2.15 -1.25
N THR A 22 -13.19 -0.87 -1.45
CA THR A 22 -12.06 -0.40 -2.26
C THR A 22 -10.75 -0.93 -1.71
N ILE A 23 -10.58 -0.94 -0.39
CA ILE A 23 -9.38 -1.50 0.25
C ILE A 23 -9.24 -2.99 -0.06
N ARG A 24 -10.33 -3.76 -0.01
CA ARG A 24 -10.31 -5.22 -0.25
C ARG A 24 -10.17 -5.60 -1.72
N ASP A 25 -10.77 -4.84 -2.63
CA ASP A 25 -10.80 -5.16 -4.05
C ASP A 25 -9.61 -4.52 -4.81
N ARG A 26 -9.22 -3.29 -4.47
CA ARG A 26 -8.13 -2.56 -5.14
C ARG A 26 -6.80 -2.75 -4.42
N LEU A 27 -6.72 -2.32 -3.15
CA LEU A 27 -5.45 -2.25 -2.45
C LEU A 27 -4.92 -3.65 -2.12
N LYS A 28 -5.79 -4.54 -1.65
CA LYS A 28 -5.41 -5.91 -1.30
C LYS A 28 -4.77 -6.69 -2.45
N ASP A 29 -5.30 -6.53 -3.66
CA ASP A 29 -4.84 -7.28 -4.83
C ASP A 29 -3.66 -6.58 -5.54
N SER A 30 -3.60 -5.25 -5.48
CA SER A 30 -2.59 -4.47 -6.22
C SER A 30 -1.31 -4.18 -5.43
N VAL A 31 -1.41 -3.94 -4.12
CA VAL A 31 -0.30 -3.37 -3.32
C VAL A 31 -0.06 -4.04 -1.98
N LEU A 32 -1.07 -4.67 -1.37
CA LEU A 32 -0.91 -5.25 -0.04
C LEU A 32 -0.47 -6.71 -0.10
N LEU A 33 0.72 -6.99 0.43
CA LEU A 33 1.28 -8.34 0.51
C LEU A 33 0.94 -8.99 1.85
N GLU A 34 0.49 -10.26 1.80
CA GLU A 34 0.26 -11.07 3.00
C GLU A 34 1.57 -11.27 3.78
N GLY A 35 1.55 -11.01 5.08
CA GLY A 35 2.74 -11.06 5.95
C GLY A 35 3.53 -9.76 6.03
N ARG A 36 3.29 -8.79 5.14
CA ARG A 36 3.89 -7.45 5.19
C ARG A 36 2.85 -6.39 5.55
N HIS A 37 1.84 -6.19 4.71
CA HIS A 37 0.86 -5.11 4.91
C HIS A 37 -0.37 -5.57 5.69
N TYR A 38 -0.68 -6.86 5.64
CA TYR A 38 -1.73 -7.45 6.44
C TYR A 38 -1.35 -8.84 6.94
N ILE A 39 -1.93 -9.21 8.07
CA ILE A 39 -1.78 -10.53 8.68
C ILE A 39 -3.16 -11.12 8.96
N ARG A 40 -3.23 -12.45 8.92
CA ARG A 40 -4.41 -13.22 9.29
C ARG A 40 -4.10 -14.02 10.55
N PRO A 41 -4.31 -13.46 11.74
CA PRO A 41 -4.00 -14.17 12.97
C PRO A 41 -4.95 -15.36 13.15
N PHE A 42 -4.40 -16.49 13.62
CA PHE A 42 -5.12 -17.70 14.04
C PHE A 42 -6.05 -18.34 13.00
N GLY A 43 -5.68 -18.33 11.71
CA GLY A 43 -6.49 -18.97 10.65
C GLY A 43 -7.91 -18.40 10.52
N GLY A 44 -8.17 -17.26 11.16
CA GLY A 44 -9.48 -16.65 11.23
C GLY A 44 -9.86 -15.95 9.92
N ARG A 45 -11.17 -15.72 9.74
CA ARG A 45 -11.72 -14.94 8.62
C ARG A 45 -11.36 -13.45 8.69
N LYS A 46 -10.84 -12.98 9.83
CA LYS A 46 -10.54 -11.56 10.08
C LYS A 46 -9.11 -11.25 9.63
N THR A 47 -8.96 -10.19 8.86
CA THR A 47 -7.66 -9.68 8.38
C THR A 47 -7.33 -8.42 9.16
N LEU A 48 -6.12 -8.35 9.71
CA LEU A 48 -5.57 -7.18 10.37
C LEU A 48 -4.52 -6.55 9.46
N TYR A 49 -4.51 -5.22 9.39
CA TYR A 49 -3.61 -4.43 8.58
C TYR A 49 -2.58 -3.73 9.47
N ILE A 50 -1.36 -3.53 8.96
CA ILE A 50 -0.31 -2.82 9.68
C ILE A 50 -0.15 -1.44 9.06
N TRP A 51 -0.49 -0.39 9.81
CA TRP A 51 -0.48 1.00 9.32
C TRP A 51 0.88 1.41 8.74
N GLU A 52 1.97 1.14 9.46
CA GLU A 52 3.32 1.55 9.10
C GLU A 52 3.73 1.07 7.69
N HIS A 53 3.40 -0.18 7.37
CA HIS A 53 3.70 -0.75 6.06
C HIS A 53 2.84 -0.13 4.96
N ILE A 54 1.57 0.17 5.25
CA ILE A 54 0.66 0.82 4.30
C ILE A 54 1.08 2.26 4.03
N GLU A 55 1.43 3.02 5.06
CA GLU A 55 1.91 4.40 4.94
C GLU A 55 3.20 4.47 4.12
N THR A 56 4.14 3.56 4.39
CA THR A 56 5.39 3.44 3.62
C THR A 56 5.09 3.14 2.15
N ASP A 57 4.20 2.18 1.88
CA ASP A 57 3.84 1.79 0.51
C ASP A 57 3.13 2.91 -0.24
N MET A 58 2.18 3.60 0.41
CA MET A 58 1.51 4.78 -0.16
C MET A 58 2.52 5.88 -0.53
N THR A 59 3.51 6.11 0.33
CA THR A 59 4.58 7.10 0.07
C THR A 59 5.45 6.67 -1.11
N GLN A 60 5.82 5.38 -1.19
CA GLN A 60 6.58 4.84 -2.32
C GLN A 60 5.79 4.89 -3.63
N TYR A 61 4.51 4.51 -3.62
CA TYR A 61 3.65 4.50 -4.80
C TYR A 61 3.38 5.93 -5.32
N SER A 62 3.20 6.89 -4.41
CA SER A 62 3.10 8.31 -4.76
C SER A 62 4.42 8.84 -5.33
N ALA A 63 5.57 8.40 -4.80
CA ALA A 63 6.87 8.77 -5.35
C ALA A 63 7.06 8.21 -6.76
N VAL A 64 6.70 6.95 -7.01
CA VAL A 64 6.80 6.33 -8.35
C VAL A 64 5.84 6.98 -9.36
N CYS A 65 4.63 7.36 -8.94
CA CYS A 65 3.66 8.00 -9.83
C CYS A 65 3.99 9.49 -10.07
N ALA A 66 4.61 10.17 -9.09
CA ALA A 66 5.22 11.49 -9.26
C ALA A 66 6.53 11.43 -10.07
N GLU A 67 7.17 10.25 -10.12
CA GLU A 67 8.34 9.92 -10.95
C GLU A 67 7.94 9.21 -12.26
N GLY A 68 6.81 9.57 -12.86
CA GLY A 68 6.76 9.62 -14.32
C GLY A 68 7.57 10.87 -14.70
N ILE A 69 8.82 10.81 -15.20
CA ILE A 69 9.40 9.96 -16.22
C ILE A 69 10.92 9.89 -15.96
N PRO A 70 11.56 8.72 -15.76
CA PRO A 70 12.97 8.64 -16.04
C PRO A 70 13.14 8.62 -17.56
N LEU A 71 13.70 9.70 -18.12
CA LEU A 71 14.44 9.64 -19.39
C LEU A 71 15.69 8.76 -19.18
N ALA A 72 15.50 7.48 -18.86
CA ALA A 72 16.55 6.49 -18.73
C ALA A 72 16.73 5.78 -20.07
N ASN A 73 17.15 6.55 -21.08
CA ASN A 73 18.09 6.16 -22.15
C ASN A 73 18.19 7.32 -23.14
N GLY A 74 19.21 8.16 -22.96
CA GLY A 74 19.51 9.27 -23.85
C GLY A 74 19.68 8.82 -25.30
N GLY A 75 18.74 9.21 -26.16
CA GLY A 75 18.90 9.18 -27.61
C GLY A 75 19.40 10.53 -28.08
N VAL A 76 20.69 10.62 -28.41
CA VAL A 76 21.26 11.80 -29.07
C VAL A 76 20.79 11.78 -30.52
N ILE A 77 19.93 12.73 -30.93
CA ILE A 77 19.64 12.93 -32.35
C ILE A 77 20.70 13.87 -32.92
N HIS A 78 21.43 13.40 -33.93
CA HIS A 78 22.24 14.26 -34.79
C HIS A 78 21.47 14.41 -36.10
N GLY A 79 21.10 15.64 -36.42
CA GLY A 79 20.59 16.07 -37.72
C GLY A 79 21.38 17.27 -38.19
#